data_AF-A0A3M6GSY9-F1
#
_entry.id   AF-A0A3M6GSY9-F1
#
_cell.length_a   1.000
_cell.length_b   1.000
_cell.length_c   1.000
_cell.angle_alpha   90.00
_cell.angle_beta   90.00
_cell.angle_gamma   90.00
#
_symmetry.space_group_name_H-M   'P 1'
#
loop_
_entity.id
_entity.type
_entity.pdbx_description
1 polymer ?
#
loop_
_entity_poly.entity_id
_entity_poly.type
_entity_poly.pdbx_seq_one_letter_code
_entity_poly.pdbx_strand_id
1 'polypeptide(L)' 'MHELEIGSRVPEKYRRSDLEVKDWKSKGLEAPAKESEWVKINDKYVRFQKVNGNIMDIVPVKK' A
#
# COMPACT_ATOMS: atom_id res chain seq x y z
N MET A 1 -4.61 14.27 11.57
CA MET A 1 -3.90 13.03 11.21
C MET A 1 -4.50 12.57 9.89
N HIS A 2 -3.71 12.27 8.86
CA HIS A 2 -4.29 11.73 7.63
C HIS A 2 -4.58 10.25 7.87
N GLU A 3 -5.85 9.92 8.12
CA GLU A 3 -6.29 8.54 8.14
C GLU A 3 -6.15 7.93 6.74
N LEU A 4 -5.67 6.70 6.68
CA LEU A 4 -5.59 5.93 5.44
C LEU A 4 -6.97 5.32 5.24
N GLU A 5 -7.64 5.73 4.17
CA GLU A 5 -8.98 5.28 3.81
C GLU A 5 -8.99 4.75 2.38
N ILE A 6 -9.80 3.73 2.11
CA ILE A 6 -10.00 3.20 0.76
C ILE A 6 -10.68 4.29 -0.10
N GLY A 7 -10.15 4.52 -1.30
CA GLY A 7 -10.59 5.60 -2.19
C GLY A 7 -9.87 6.93 -1.95
N SER A 8 -9.17 7.09 -0.83
CA SER A 8 -8.28 8.24 -0.60
C SER A 8 -6.92 8.06 -1.27
N ARG A 9 -6.16 9.15 -1.40
CA ARG A 9 -4.84 9.13 -2.04
C ARG A 9 -3.75 8.81 -1.03
N VAL A 10 -2.85 7.89 -1.37
CA VAL A 10 -1.70 7.57 -0.54
C VAL A 10 -0.74 8.78 -0.50
N PRO A 11 -0.23 9.16 0.69
CA PRO A 11 0.66 10.32 0.80
C PRO A 11 1.94 10.14 -0.04
N GLU A 12 2.40 11.21 -0.69
CA GLU A 12 3.55 11.16 -1.61
C GLU A 12 4.82 10.59 -1.00
N LYS A 13 5.04 10.86 0.29
CA LYS A 13 6.19 10.32 1.02
C LYS A 13 6.24 8.79 1.04
N TYR A 14 5.08 8.12 0.91
CA TYR A 14 4.97 6.66 0.88
C TYR A 14 4.89 6.08 -0.53
N ARG A 15 4.72 6.91 -1.58
CA ARG A 15 4.70 6.46 -2.99
C ARG A 15 6.09 6.16 -3.57
N ARG A 16 7.13 6.19 -2.74
CA ARG A 16 8.50 5.92 -3.20
C ARG A 16 8.75 4.43 -3.24
N SER A 17 9.41 3.96 -4.30
CA SER A 17 9.76 2.55 -4.49
C SER A 17 10.63 1.97 -3.37
N ASP A 18 11.30 2.79 -2.56
CA ASP A 18 12.04 2.34 -1.37
C ASP A 18 11.15 1.74 -0.27
N LEU A 19 9.87 2.10 -0.24
CA LEU A 19 8.88 1.61 0.73
C LEU A 19 7.96 0.53 0.12
N GLU A 20 8.26 0.13 -1.11
CA GLU A 20 7.56 -0.92 -1.84
C GLU A 20 7.72 -2.26 -1.12
N VAL A 21 6.58 -2.91 -0.87
CA VAL A 21 6.52 -4.27 -0.33
C VAL A 21 6.59 -5.25 -1.49
N LYS A 22 7.82 -5.55 -1.90
CA LYS A 22 8.14 -6.58 -2.91
C LYS A 22 7.82 -7.99 -2.43
N ASP A 23 7.96 -8.20 -1.12
CA ASP A 23 7.77 -9.48 -0.45
C ASP A 23 6.31 -9.71 -0.01
N TRP A 24 5.34 -9.18 -0.76
CA TRP A 24 3.90 -9.28 -0.47
C TRP A 24 3.45 -10.74 -0.26
N LYS A 25 4.05 -11.66 -1.01
CA LYS A 25 3.75 -13.10 -0.95
C LYS A 25 4.06 -13.70 0.41
N SER A 26 5.22 -13.38 0.99
CA SER A 26 5.61 -13.88 2.32
C SER A 26 4.83 -13.19 3.45
N LYS A 27 4.20 -12.05 3.18
CA LYS A 27 3.29 -11.34 4.10
C LYS A 27 1.84 -11.82 4.03
N GLY A 28 1.52 -12.76 3.13
CA GLY A 28 0.15 -13.21 2.91
C GLY A 28 -0.76 -12.14 2.32
N LEU A 29 -0.17 -11.15 1.63
CA LEU A 29 -0.92 -10.12 0.91
C LEU A 29 -1.29 -10.65 -0.48
N GLU A 30 -2.35 -10.08 -1.04
CA GLU A 30 -2.71 -10.38 -2.43
C GLU A 30 -1.65 -9.88 -3.41
N ALA A 31 -1.54 -10.54 -4.55
CA ALA A 31 -0.70 -10.06 -5.63
C ALA A 31 -1.14 -8.63 -6.03
N PRO A 32 -0.22 -7.66 -6.08
CA PRO A 32 -0.54 -6.35 -6.63
C PRO A 32 -0.89 -6.50 -8.12
N ALA A 33 -1.94 -5.81 -8.57
CA ALA A 33 -2.25 -5.76 -9.99
C ALA A 33 -1.16 -4.99 -10.76
N LYS A 34 -1.16 -5.10 -12.10
CA LYS A 34 -0.11 -4.55 -12.99
C LYS A 34 0.22 -3.07 -12.72
N GLU A 35 -0.79 -2.29 -12.34
CA GLU A 35 -0.69 -0.86 -12.05
C GLU A 35 -0.90 -0.54 -10.56
N SER A 36 -0.70 -1.53 -9.70
CA SER A 36 -0.86 -1.40 -8.25
C SER A 36 0.44 -1.76 -7.54
N GLU A 37 0.58 -1.28 -6.32
CA GLU A 37 1.74 -1.56 -5.49
C GLU A 37 1.36 -1.56 -4.01
N TRP A 38 2.05 -2.40 -3.25
CA TRP A 38 1.90 -2.44 -1.80
C TRP A 38 3.00 -1.58 -1.17
N VAL A 39 2.63 -0.75 -0.20
CA VAL A 39 3.57 -0.02 0.66
C VAL A 39 3.24 -0.28 2.11
N LYS A 40 4.27 -0.26 2.96
CA LYS A 40 4.07 -0.34 4.41
C LYS A 40 4.00 1.06 5.00
N ILE A 41 2.87 1.39 5.61
CA ILE A 41 2.62 2.66 6.28
C ILE A 41 2.31 2.39 7.74
N ASN A 42 3.25 2.74 8.64
CA ASN A 42 3.20 2.37 10.05
C ASN A 42 3.03 0.84 10.19
N ASP A 43 1.94 0.40 10.83
CA ASP A 43 1.59 -1.01 11.04
C ASP A 43 0.51 -1.50 10.06
N LYS A 44 0.41 -0.89 8.87
CA LYS A 44 -0.54 -1.29 7.83
C LYS A 44 0.16 -1.44 6.48
N TYR A 45 -0.21 -2.48 5.74
CA TYR A 45 0.06 -2.62 4.32
C TYR A 45 -1.04 -1.92 3.54
N VAL A 46 -0.65 -1.04 2.62
CA VAL A 46 -1.60 -0.28 1.81
C VAL A 46 -1.34 -0.57 0.35
N ARG A 47 -2.34 -1.10 -0.34
CA ARG A 47 -2.32 -1.27 -1.79
C ARG A 47 -2.85 -0.01 -2.41
N PHE A 48 -2.08 0.59 -3.30
CA PHE A 48 -2.53 1.75 -4.05
C PHE A 48 -2.24 1.57 -5.54
N GLN A 49 -2.97 2.29 -6.38
CA GLN A 49 -2.70 2.37 -7.81
C GLN A 49 -1.54 3.32 -8.07
N LYS A 50 -0.53 2.87 -8.81
CA LYS A 50 0.65 3.68 -9.14
C LYS A 50 0.31 4.91 -9.99
N VAL A 51 -0.70 4.79 -10.84
CA VAL A 51 -1.10 5.82 -11.81
C VAL A 51 -1.67 7.07 -11.13
N ASN A 52 -2.67 6.89 -10.27
CA ASN A 52 -3.39 7.99 -9.62
C ASN A 52 -3.04 8.12 -8.13
N GLY A 53 -2.43 7.12 -7.51
CA GLY A 53 -2.12 7.09 -6.08
C GLY A 53 -3.29 6.68 -5.19
N ASN A 54 -4.40 6.18 -5.74
CA ASN A 54 -5.58 5.83 -4.96
C ASN A 54 -5.37 4.54 -4.18
N ILE A 55 -5.71 4.58 -2.89
CA ILE A 55 -5.71 3.44 -1.99
C ILE A 55 -6.86 2.52 -2.39
N MET A 56 -6.51 1.31 -2.77
CA MET A 56 -7.46 0.25 -3.09
C MET A 56 -7.71 -0.66 -1.90
N ASP A 57 -6.69 -0.86 -1.06
CA ASP A 57 -6.75 -1.87 0.00
C ASP A 57 -5.87 -1.50 1.18
N ILE A 58 -6.28 -1.92 2.38
CA ILE A 58 -5.59 -1.64 3.64
C ILE A 58 -5.64 -2.90 4.50
N VAL A 59 -4.48 -3.52 4.71
CA VAL A 59 -4.34 -4.73 5.50
C VAL A 59 -3.46 -4.42 6.72
N PRO A 60 -3.93 -4.67 7.96
CA PRO A 60 -3.09 -4.49 9.13
C PRO A 60 -1.92 -5.50 9.12
N VAL A 61 -0.72 -5.04 9.49
CA VAL A 61 0.44 -5.90 9.69
C VAL A 61 0.16 -6.72 10.95
N LYS A 62 -0.14 -8.01 10.79
CA LYS A 62 -0.23 -8.92 11.95
C LYS A 62 1.17 -9.06 12.55
N LYS A 63 1.25 -8.83 13.86
CA LYS A 63 2.47 -8.89 14.66
C LYS A 63 2.71 -10.32 15.16
#